data_AF-A0A1I4CK77-F1
#
_entry.id   AF-A0A1I4CK77-F1
#
_cell.length_a   1.000
_cell.length_b   1.000
_cell.length_c   1.000
_cell.angle_alpha   90.00
_cell.angle_beta   90.00
_cell.angle_gamma   90.00
#
_symmetry.space_group_name_H-M   'P 1'
#
loop_
_entity.id
_entity.type
_entity.pdbx_description
1 polymer ?
#
loop_
_entity_poly.entity_id
_entity_poly.type
_entity_poly.pdbx_seq_one_letter_code
_entity_poly.pdbx_strand_id
1 'polypeptide(L)'
;MESCPKFPNTASGKLGNNRVNIMLKNPTYAGYIEYKSWGVSLRKAQHEGIISYETFLKIQERLEGRAYAPTRKDLNMDFPLRGSVACECGNALTAAWSKSKTGKLHPYYLCQNRKCEYKGKLIRRDVLEGEFEELLKQLTPTRNLMAAASDMFKTLWDHREATLHMRRKTLKQKCNDA
;
A
#
# COMPACT_ATOMS: atom_id res chain seq x y z
N MET A 1 -4.87 -25.91 5.13
CA MET A 1 -4.64 -26.01 3.67
C MET A 1 -3.32 -26.72 3.36
N GLU A 2 -2.24 -26.44 4.08
CA GLU A 2 -0.94 -27.14 3.93
C GLU A 2 -0.96 -28.63 4.32
N SER A 3 -2.03 -29.09 4.99
CA SER A 3 -2.24 -30.48 5.42
C SER A 3 -2.91 -31.38 4.37
N CYS A 4 -3.27 -30.87 3.19
CA CYS A 4 -3.91 -31.68 2.14
C CYS A 4 -2.85 -32.48 1.36
N PRO A 5 -3.00 -33.82 1.19
CA PRO A 5 -2.00 -34.66 0.54
C PRO A 5 -1.81 -34.39 -0.96
N LYS A 6 -2.79 -33.72 -1.61
CA LYS A 6 -2.72 -33.30 -3.03
C LYS A 6 -2.09 -31.92 -3.21
N PHE A 7 -1.63 -31.29 -2.14
CA PHE A 7 -1.01 -29.97 -2.21
C PHE A 7 0.40 -30.11 -2.79
N PRO A 8 0.77 -29.34 -3.83
CA PRO A 8 2.09 -29.43 -4.44
C PRO A 8 3.13 -28.89 -3.45
N ASN A 9 3.76 -29.82 -2.72
CA ASN A 9 4.82 -29.51 -1.79
C ASN A 9 6.11 -29.24 -2.57
N THR A 10 6.66 -28.05 -2.38
CA THR A 10 8.07 -27.77 -2.67
C THR A 10 8.94 -28.51 -1.65
N ALA A 11 10.25 -28.58 -1.87
CA ALA A 11 11.19 -29.20 -0.92
C ALA A 11 11.09 -28.60 0.51
N SER A 12 10.62 -27.36 0.64
CA SER A 12 10.38 -26.67 1.91
C SER A 12 8.96 -26.83 2.48
N GLY A 13 8.06 -27.52 1.78
CA GLY A 13 6.65 -27.69 2.15
C GLY A 13 5.81 -26.40 2.11
N LYS A 14 6.35 -25.29 1.58
CA LYS A 14 5.71 -23.97 1.60
C LYS A 14 5.55 -23.39 0.19
N LEU A 15 4.42 -22.74 -0.07
CA LEU A 15 4.25 -21.95 -1.30
C LEU A 15 4.96 -20.59 -1.17
N GLY A 16 5.93 -20.34 -2.04
CA GLY A 16 6.58 -19.03 -2.11
C GLY A 16 5.68 -17.96 -2.75
N ASN A 17 5.90 -16.68 -2.39
CA ASN A 17 5.13 -15.54 -2.91
C ASN A 17 5.09 -15.47 -4.45
N ASN A 18 6.18 -15.87 -5.12
CA ASN A 18 6.21 -15.90 -6.58
C ASN A 18 5.19 -16.88 -7.17
N ARG A 19 5.08 -18.07 -6.58
CA ARG A 19 4.11 -19.08 -7.03
C ARG A 19 2.68 -18.62 -6.80
N VAL A 20 2.40 -18.00 -5.66
CA VAL A 20 1.10 -17.39 -5.36
C VAL A 20 0.77 -16.29 -6.37
N ASN A 21 1.73 -15.43 -6.72
CA ASN A 21 1.53 -14.37 -7.72
C ASN A 21 1.18 -14.95 -9.09
N ILE A 22 1.88 -16.00 -9.53
CA ILE A 22 1.58 -16.71 -10.79
C ILE A 22 0.17 -17.30 -10.76
N MET A 23 -0.23 -17.93 -9.65
CA MET A 23 -1.57 -18.50 -9.50
C MET A 23 -2.65 -17.42 -9.60
N LEU A 24 -2.50 -16.31 -8.88
CA LEU A 24 -3.48 -15.23 -8.88
C LEU A 24 -3.60 -14.51 -10.23
N LYS A 25 -2.56 -14.53 -11.07
CA LYS A 25 -2.57 -13.95 -12.42
C LYS A 25 -3.11 -14.89 -13.50
N ASN A 26 -3.36 -16.15 -13.19
CA ASN A 26 -3.76 -17.12 -14.20
C ASN A 26 -5.26 -17.01 -14.53
N PRO A 27 -5.65 -16.62 -15.77
CA PRO A 27 -7.06 -16.47 -16.15
C PRO A 27 -7.81 -17.80 -16.22
N THR A 28 -7.09 -18.95 -16.28
CA THR A 28 -7.76 -20.25 -16.32
C THR A 28 -8.61 -20.47 -15.07
N TYR A 29 -8.19 -20.02 -13.89
CA TYR A 29 -9.03 -20.18 -12.70
C TYR A 29 -10.37 -19.43 -12.78
N ALA A 30 -10.50 -18.45 -13.68
CA ALA A 30 -11.76 -17.75 -13.95
C ALA A 30 -12.58 -18.35 -15.10
N GLY A 31 -12.12 -19.45 -15.72
CA GLY A 31 -12.74 -20.02 -16.91
C GLY A 31 -12.37 -19.30 -18.21
N TYR A 32 -11.22 -18.62 -18.25
CA TYR A 32 -10.72 -17.90 -19.43
C TYR A 32 -9.35 -18.42 -19.84
N ILE A 33 -9.04 -18.30 -21.14
CA ILE A 33 -7.73 -18.68 -21.68
C ILE A 33 -7.10 -17.48 -22.40
N GLU A 34 -5.82 -17.26 -22.13
CA GLU A 34 -4.96 -16.30 -22.82
C GLU A 34 -3.64 -17.00 -23.14
N TYR A 35 -3.14 -16.84 -24.35
CA TYR A 35 -1.83 -17.37 -24.72
C TYR A 35 -1.16 -16.48 -25.77
N LYS A 36 -0.43 -15.47 -25.28
CA LYS A 36 0.17 -14.41 -26.10
C LYS A 36 1.14 -14.94 -27.16
N SER A 37 1.92 -15.99 -26.84
CA SER A 37 2.91 -16.54 -27.78
C SER A 37 2.29 -17.15 -29.04
N TRP A 38 1.02 -17.57 -29.00
CA TRP A 38 0.28 -18.01 -30.19
C TRP A 38 -0.76 -16.97 -30.65
N GLY A 39 -0.65 -15.71 -30.21
CA GLY A 39 -1.58 -14.64 -30.58
C GLY A 39 -3.00 -14.83 -30.05
N VAL A 40 -3.19 -15.67 -29.03
CA VAL A 40 -4.50 -15.93 -28.43
C VAL A 40 -4.82 -14.84 -27.42
N SER A 41 -5.77 -13.97 -27.79
CA SER A 41 -6.38 -13.00 -26.88
C SER A 41 -7.24 -13.68 -25.81
N LEU A 42 -7.50 -12.95 -24.73
CA LEU A 42 -8.33 -13.41 -23.62
C LEU A 42 -9.74 -13.77 -24.11
N ARG A 43 -10.10 -15.06 -24.00
CA ARG A 43 -11.41 -15.58 -24.41
C ARG A 43 -11.97 -16.56 -23.40
N LYS A 44 -13.29 -16.72 -23.40
CA LYS A 44 -13.98 -17.68 -22.52
C LYS A 44 -13.57 -19.11 -22.90
N ALA A 45 -13.09 -19.87 -21.93
CA ALA A 45 -12.74 -21.27 -22.09
C ALA A 45 -14.00 -22.15 -21.96
N GLN A 46 -13.88 -23.42 -22.34
CA GLN A 46 -14.97 -24.39 -22.24
C GLN A 46 -15.14 -24.98 -20.83
N HIS A 47 -14.12 -24.87 -19.99
CA HIS A 47 -14.17 -25.42 -18.64
C HIS A 47 -14.78 -24.43 -17.64
N GLU A 48 -15.34 -24.97 -16.57
CA GLU A 48 -15.84 -24.16 -15.47
C GLU A 48 -14.67 -23.50 -14.70
N GLY A 49 -14.84 -22.22 -14.36
CA GLY A 49 -13.89 -21.48 -13.53
C GLY A 49 -14.08 -21.82 -12.05
N ILE A 50 -12.98 -21.90 -11.30
CA ILE A 50 -13.00 -22.04 -9.83
C ILE A 50 -13.51 -20.73 -9.19
N ILE A 51 -13.24 -19.59 -9.81
CA ILE A 51 -13.69 -18.26 -9.39
C ILE A 51 -14.46 -17.56 -10.51
N SER A 52 -15.30 -16.58 -10.17
CA SER A 52 -15.95 -15.75 -11.18
C SER A 52 -14.96 -14.79 -11.86
N TYR A 53 -15.25 -14.42 -13.11
CA TYR A 53 -14.46 -13.44 -13.85
C TYR A 53 -14.37 -12.09 -13.14
N GLU A 54 -15.46 -11.63 -12.53
CA GLU A 54 -15.49 -10.41 -11.72
C GLU A 54 -14.53 -10.47 -10.53
N THR A 55 -14.44 -11.63 -9.88
CA THR A 55 -13.52 -11.84 -8.76
C THR A 55 -12.07 -11.79 -9.25
N PHE A 56 -11.79 -12.41 -10.41
CA PHE A 56 -10.48 -12.35 -11.03
C PHE A 56 -10.05 -10.92 -11.38
N LEU A 57 -10.95 -10.11 -11.96
CA LEU A 57 -10.67 -8.71 -12.27
C LEU A 57 -10.36 -7.89 -11.02
N LYS A 58 -11.11 -8.06 -9.92
CA LYS A 58 -10.83 -7.41 -8.62
C LYS A 58 -9.47 -7.81 -8.06
N ILE A 59 -9.06 -9.06 -8.27
CA ILE A 59 -7.73 -9.54 -7.88
C ILE A 59 -6.65 -8.84 -8.73
N GLN A 60 -6.82 -8.77 -10.05
CA GLN A 60 -5.86 -8.08 -10.93
C GLN A 60 -5.75 -6.59 -10.57
N GLU A 61 -6.88 -5.91 -10.36
CA GLU A 61 -6.91 -4.50 -9.95
C GLU A 61 -6.13 -4.28 -8.64
N ARG A 62 -6.23 -5.20 -7.68
CA ARG A 62 -5.46 -5.11 -6.42
C ARG A 62 -3.98 -5.43 -6.60
N LEU A 63 -3.63 -6.35 -7.50
CA LEU A 63 -2.24 -6.72 -7.77
C LEU A 63 -1.49 -5.66 -8.57
N GLU A 64 -2.17 -5.02 -9.52
CA GLU A 64 -1.62 -3.95 -10.37
C GLU A 64 -1.78 -2.57 -9.75
N GLY A 65 -2.79 -2.41 -8.89
CA GLY A 65 -3.06 -1.19 -8.15
C GLY A 65 -1.85 -0.75 -7.35
N ARG A 66 -1.41 0.49 -7.59
CA ARG A 66 -0.43 1.13 -6.72
C ARG A 66 -1.10 1.41 -5.38
N ALA A 67 -0.59 0.86 -4.29
CA ALA A 67 -0.98 1.29 -2.96
C ALA A 67 -0.74 2.80 -2.84
N TYR A 68 -1.81 3.56 -2.58
CA TYR A 68 -1.70 4.98 -2.30
C TYR A 68 -1.02 5.13 -0.93
N ALA A 69 0.22 5.60 -0.92
CA ALA A 69 1.11 5.63 0.26
C ALA A 69 1.32 4.24 0.90
N PRO A 70 2.17 3.36 0.31
CA PRO A 70 2.45 2.07 0.92
C PRO A 70 3.09 2.28 2.30
N THR A 71 2.34 2.02 3.36
CA THR A 71 2.87 1.96 4.71
C THR A 71 3.94 0.87 4.72
N ARG A 72 5.20 1.27 4.89
CA ARG A 72 6.28 0.30 5.06
C ARG A 72 5.97 -0.49 6.33
N LYS A 73 6.01 -1.82 6.25
CA LYS A 73 5.92 -2.68 7.44
C LYS A 73 7.04 -2.36 8.44
N ASP A 74 8.17 -1.90 7.92
CA ASP A 74 9.38 -1.57 8.68
C ASP A 74 9.49 -0.06 8.96
N LEU A 75 8.40 0.56 9.42
CA LEU A 75 8.48 1.90 10.02
C LEU A 75 9.16 1.78 11.38
N ASN A 76 10.45 2.05 11.43
CA ASN A 76 11.16 2.16 12.70
C ASN A 76 10.81 3.50 13.34
N MET A 77 10.34 3.47 14.59
CA MET A 77 10.05 4.66 15.41
C MET A 77 11.26 5.57 15.58
N ASP A 78 12.48 5.06 15.43
CA ASP A 78 13.71 5.86 15.50
C ASP A 78 13.84 6.89 14.35
N PHE A 79 13.12 6.68 13.24
CA PHE A 79 13.18 7.51 12.03
C PHE A 79 11.80 7.71 11.38
N PRO A 80 10.89 8.45 12.03
CA PRO A 80 9.52 8.69 11.53
C PRO A 80 9.49 9.33 10.14
N LEU A 81 10.45 10.19 9.81
CA LEU A 81 10.51 10.91 8.53
C LEU A 81 11.14 10.11 7.38
N ARG A 82 11.56 8.86 7.62
CA ARG A 82 12.22 8.03 6.61
C ARG A 82 11.28 7.72 5.45
N GLY A 83 11.66 8.13 4.24
CA GLY A 83 10.84 7.93 3.04
C GLY A 83 9.80 9.02 2.78
N SER A 84 9.59 9.94 3.73
CA SER A 84 8.66 11.07 3.58
C SER A 84 9.37 12.37 3.19
N VAL A 85 10.62 12.55 3.64
CA VAL A 85 11.43 13.71 3.27
C VAL A 85 12.24 13.41 2.02
N ALA A 86 12.22 14.30 1.05
CA ALA A 86 12.98 14.19 -0.19
C ALA A 86 14.28 14.99 -0.13
N CYS A 87 15.32 14.44 -0.74
CA CYS A 87 16.52 15.20 -1.08
C CYS A 87 16.21 16.15 -2.25
N GLU A 88 17.07 17.15 -2.47
CA GLU A 88 16.99 18.05 -3.63
C GLU A 88 16.93 17.32 -4.97
N CYS A 89 17.53 16.13 -5.08
CA CYS A 89 17.42 15.30 -6.29
C CYS A 89 16.06 14.59 -6.48
N GLY A 90 15.06 14.88 -5.63
CA GLY A 90 13.72 14.29 -5.66
C GLY A 90 13.62 12.87 -5.07
N ASN A 91 14.74 12.24 -4.69
CA ASN A 91 14.70 10.92 -4.07
C ASN A 91 14.47 11.04 -2.57
N ALA A 92 13.65 10.15 -2.03
CA ALA A 92 13.38 10.08 -0.61
C ALA A 92 14.64 9.76 0.20
N LEU A 93 14.85 10.50 1.29
CA LEU A 93 15.95 10.27 2.21
C LEU A 93 15.79 8.93 2.93
N THR A 94 16.93 8.31 3.19
CA THR A 94 17.06 7.08 3.96
C THR A 94 17.65 7.38 5.33
N ALA A 95 17.56 6.41 6.25
CA ALA A 95 18.10 6.53 7.59
C ALA A 95 19.32 5.63 7.76
N ALA A 96 20.31 6.08 8.53
CA ALA A 96 21.45 5.27 8.95
C ALA A 96 21.90 5.60 10.36
N TRP A 97 22.54 4.63 10.99
CA TRP A 97 23.27 4.80 12.23
C TRP A 97 24.77 4.83 11.94
N SER A 98 25.47 5.80 12.50
CA SER A 98 26.95 5.86 12.45
C SER A 98 27.53 5.69 13.85
N LYS A 99 28.55 4.85 13.98
CA LYS A 99 29.21 4.56 15.25
C LYS A 99 30.41 5.49 15.45
N SER A 100 30.43 6.21 16.56
CA SER A 100 31.57 7.02 16.99
C SER A 100 32.72 6.14 17.52
N LYS A 101 33.93 6.69 17.62
CA LYS A 101 35.12 6.02 18.22
C LYS A 101 34.85 5.50 19.64
N THR A 102 34.02 6.20 20.40
CA THR A 102 33.60 5.81 21.77
C THR A 102 32.51 4.72 21.77
N GLY A 103 32.05 4.27 20.61
CA GLY A 103 31.01 3.26 20.47
C GLY A 103 29.57 3.78 20.48
N LYS A 104 29.36 5.08 20.73
CA LYS A 104 28.04 5.73 20.68
C LYS A 104 27.50 5.72 19.25
N LEU A 105 26.23 5.34 19.08
CA LEU A 105 25.52 5.37 17.81
C LEU A 105 24.84 6.73 17.61
N HIS A 106 24.99 7.30 16.43
CA HIS A 106 24.43 8.58 16.05
C HIS A 106 23.47 8.40 14.87
N PRO A 107 22.20 8.85 14.98
CA PRO A 107 21.21 8.69 13.92
C PRO A 107 21.30 9.82 12.89
N TYR A 108 21.24 9.45 11.60
CA TYR A 108 21.32 10.39 10.48
C TYR A 108 20.32 10.05 9.37
N TYR A 109 19.91 11.08 8.64
CA TYR A 109 19.26 10.97 7.34
C TYR A 109 20.28 11.20 6.22
N LEU A 110 20.18 10.44 5.13
CA LEU A 110 21.07 10.60 3.98
C LEU A 110 20.42 10.20 2.65
N CYS A 111 20.91 10.81 1.58
CA CYS A 111 20.56 10.44 0.21
C CYS A 111 21.44 9.29 -0.29
N GLN A 112 20.83 8.21 -0.76
CA GLN A 112 21.53 7.05 -1.36
C GLN A 112 21.53 7.06 -2.89
N ASN A 113 20.99 8.11 -3.52
CA ASN A 113 20.93 8.20 -4.97
C ASN A 113 22.36 8.29 -5.56
N ARG A 114 22.71 7.37 -6.46
CA ARG A 114 24.03 7.35 -7.10
C ARG A 114 24.32 8.59 -7.97
N LYS A 115 23.28 9.22 -8.51
CA LYS A 115 23.38 10.39 -9.41
C LYS A 115 23.23 11.74 -8.70
N CYS A 116 23.15 11.75 -7.37
CA CYS A 116 22.95 12.97 -6.59
C CYS A 116 24.28 13.54 -6.11
N GLU A 117 24.44 14.86 -6.18
CA GLU A 117 25.58 15.58 -5.61
C GLU A 117 25.65 15.44 -4.07
N TYR A 118 24.50 15.39 -3.41
CA TYR A 118 24.37 15.23 -1.96
C TYR A 118 24.40 13.75 -1.51
N LYS A 119 24.80 12.82 -2.39
CA LYS A 119 24.88 11.40 -2.04
C LYS A 119 25.82 11.21 -0.86
N GLY A 120 25.34 10.50 0.17
CA GLY A 120 26.13 10.17 1.35
C GLY A 120 26.37 11.34 2.31
N LYS A 121 25.86 12.55 2.03
CA LYS A 121 25.84 13.63 3.02
C LYS A 121 24.87 13.24 4.14
N LEU A 122 25.35 13.37 5.38
CA LEU A 122 24.66 12.96 6.59
C LEU A 122 24.02 14.19 7.24
N ILE A 123 22.70 14.18 7.35
CA ILE A 123 21.93 15.20 8.09
C ILE A 123 21.59 14.60 9.44
N ARG A 124 21.89 15.30 10.54
CA ARG A 124 21.57 14.79 11.87
C ARG A 124 20.07 14.71 12.05
N ARG A 125 19.60 13.64 12.71
CA ARG A 125 18.17 13.40 12.94
C ARG A 125 17.50 14.55 13.70
N ASP A 126 18.13 14.99 14.79
CA ASP A 126 17.63 16.05 15.67
C ASP A 126 17.38 17.38 14.92
N VAL A 127 18.29 17.76 14.02
CA VAL A 127 18.14 18.97 13.20
C VAL A 127 16.95 18.83 12.25
N LEU A 128 16.90 17.75 11.46
CA LEU A 128 15.85 17.57 10.45
C LEU A 128 14.45 17.41 11.08
N GLU A 129 14.35 16.63 12.16
CA GLU A 129 13.09 16.45 12.88
C GLU A 129 12.66 17.72 13.62
N GLY A 130 13.61 18.49 14.17
CA GLY A 130 13.33 19.79 14.79
C GLY A 130 12.77 20.80 13.80
N GLU A 131 13.41 20.97 12.64
CA GLU A 131 12.90 21.84 11.56
C GLU A 131 11.50 21.41 11.09
N PHE A 132 11.28 20.09 11.00
CA PHE A 132 9.96 19.56 10.65
C PHE A 132 8.92 19.84 11.74
N GLU A 133 9.27 19.74 13.02
CA GLU A 133 8.38 20.08 14.13
C GLU A 133 8.00 21.56 14.12
N GLU A 134 8.94 22.46 13.82
CA GLU A 134 8.68 23.89 13.67
C GLU A 134 7.72 24.17 12.51
N LEU A 135 7.93 23.50 11.37
CA LEU A 135 7.02 23.60 10.23
C LEU A 135 5.60 23.12 10.60
N LEU A 136 5.47 22.03 11.35
CA LEU A 136 4.17 21.54 11.82
C LEU A 136 3.48 22.53 12.74
N LYS A 137 4.22 23.21 13.63
CA LYS A 137 3.67 24.26 14.50
C LYS A 137 3.11 25.42 13.70
N GLN A 138 3.76 25.80 12.60
CA GLN A 138 3.27 26.85 11.69
C GLN A 138 2.03 26.41 10.90
N LEU A 139 1.98 25.14 10.50
CA LEU A 139 0.85 24.56 9.77
C LEU A 139 -0.34 24.22 10.66
N THR A 140 -0.23 24.40 11.99
CA THR A 140 -1.31 24.08 12.91
C THR A 140 -2.47 25.07 12.70
N PRO A 141 -3.61 24.63 12.14
CA PRO A 141 -4.71 25.52 11.80
C PRO A 141 -5.30 26.19 13.03
N THR A 142 -5.84 27.40 12.86
CA THR A 142 -6.51 28.11 13.95
C THR A 142 -7.72 27.33 14.46
N ARG A 143 -8.05 27.49 15.74
CA ARG A 143 -9.18 26.79 16.39
C ARG A 143 -10.50 26.98 15.62
N ASN A 144 -10.71 28.16 15.05
CA ASN A 144 -11.91 28.46 14.27
C ASN A 144 -11.95 27.68 12.95
N LEU A 145 -10.81 27.59 12.25
CA LEU A 145 -10.72 26.78 11.03
C LEU A 145 -10.94 25.30 11.33
N MET A 146 -10.39 24.79 12.43
CA MET A 146 -10.62 23.41 12.87
C MET A 146 -12.07 23.14 13.26
N ALA A 147 -12.73 24.08 13.92
CA ALA A 147 -14.15 23.97 14.27
C ALA A 147 -15.01 23.91 13.00
N ALA A 148 -14.81 24.84 12.07
CA ALA A 148 -15.52 24.85 10.79
C ALA A 148 -15.27 23.58 9.98
N ALA A 149 -14.02 23.13 9.87
CA ALA A 149 -13.67 21.90 9.16
C ALA A 149 -14.30 20.67 9.84
N SER A 150 -14.35 20.61 11.17
CA SER A 150 -14.98 19.52 11.92
C SER A 150 -16.49 19.47 11.69
N ASP A 151 -17.16 20.62 11.66
CA ASP A 151 -18.59 20.70 11.40
C ASP A 151 -18.94 20.33 9.94
N MET A 152 -18.14 20.81 8.98
CA MET A 152 -18.21 20.36 7.59
C MET A 152 -17.98 18.85 7.46
N PHE A 153 -17.03 18.29 8.22
CA PHE A 153 -16.74 16.87 8.19
C PHE A 153 -17.90 16.05 8.76
N LYS A 154 -18.47 16.47 9.90
CA LYS A 154 -19.65 15.83 10.51
C LYS A 154 -20.84 15.83 9.56
N THR A 155 -21.18 16.98 8.98
CA THR A 155 -22.30 17.09 8.03
C THR A 155 -22.13 16.17 6.82
N LEU A 156 -20.94 16.10 6.24
CA LEU A 156 -20.64 15.17 5.15
C LEU A 156 -20.69 13.70 5.59
N TRP A 157 -20.23 13.42 6.82
CA TRP A 157 -20.25 12.09 7.40
C TRP A 157 -21.68 11.59 7.62
N ASP A 158 -22.53 12.40 8.23
CA ASP A 158 -23.93 12.09 8.51
C ASP A 158 -24.69 11.87 7.20
N HIS A 159 -24.44 12.72 6.18
CA HIS A 159 -25.02 12.53 4.85
C HIS A 159 -24.59 11.20 4.20
N ARG A 160 -23.31 10.83 4.35
CA ARG A 160 -22.79 9.56 3.85
C ARG A 160 -23.41 8.37 4.59
N GLU A 161 -23.53 8.44 5.90
CA GLU A 161 -24.15 7.41 6.73
C GLU A 161 -25.63 7.20 6.34
N ALA A 162 -26.40 8.30 6.20
CA ALA A 162 -27.78 8.25 5.74
C ALA A 162 -27.90 7.60 4.35
N THR A 163 -27.02 7.97 3.42
CA THR A 163 -27.00 7.39 2.06
C THR A 163 -26.71 5.88 2.09
N LEU A 164 -25.77 5.44 2.94
CA LEU A 164 -25.46 4.01 3.12
C LEU A 164 -26.62 3.25 3.76
N HIS A 165 -27.29 3.83 4.76
CA HIS A 165 -28.49 3.25 5.36
C HIS A 165 -29.63 3.08 4.34
N MET A 166 -29.87 4.10 3.52
CA MET A 166 -30.87 4.03 2.46
C MET A 166 -30.53 2.94 1.44
N ARG A 167 -29.29 2.90 0.94
CA ARG A 167 -28.82 1.82 0.04
C ARG A 167 -29.00 0.43 0.66
N ARG A 168 -28.65 0.27 1.94
CA ARG A 168 -28.82 -1.01 2.65
C ARG A 168 -30.28 -1.42 2.74
N LYS A 169 -31.21 -0.49 3.03
CA LYS A 169 -32.65 -0.76 3.06
C LYS A 169 -33.15 -1.18 1.67
N THR A 170 -32.80 -0.44 0.62
CA THR A 170 -33.20 -0.76 -0.75
C THR A 170 -32.67 -2.12 -1.21
N LEU A 171 -31.42 -2.46 -0.88
CA LEU A 171 -30.85 -3.78 -1.19
C LEU A 171 -31.58 -4.90 -0.45
N LYS A 172 -31.93 -4.72 0.83
CA LYS A 172 -32.72 -5.71 1.58
C LYS A 172 -34.12 -5.90 1.00
N GLN A 173 -34.79 -4.81 0.61
CA GLN A 173 -36.12 -4.87 -0.03
C GLN A 173 -36.04 -5.69 -1.33
N LYS A 174 -35.08 -5.38 -2.21
CA LYS A 174 -34.85 -6.11 -3.46
C LYS A 174 -34.51 -7.59 -3.27
N CYS A 175 -33.86 -7.96 -2.18
CA CYS A 175 -33.58 -9.37 -1.85
C CYS A 175 -34.79 -10.10 -1.25
N ASN A 176 -35.75 -9.39 -0.66
CA ASN A 176 -36.98 -9.98 -0.12
C ASN A 176 -38.08 -10.10 -1.19
N ASP A 177 -38.01 -9.27 -2.23
CA ASP A 177 -38.95 -9.25 -3.37
C ASP A 177 -38.53 -10.19 -4.52
N ALA A 178 -37.46 -10.98 -4.33
CA ALA A 178 -36.92 -11.97 -5.28
C ALA A 178 -36.97 -13.38 -4.68
#